data_AF-A0A645IGR1-F1
#
_entry.id   AF-A0A645IGR1-F1
#
_cell.length_a   1.000
_cell.length_b   1.000
_cell.length_c   1.000
_cell.angle_alpha   90.00
_cell.angle_beta   90.00
_cell.angle_gamma   90.00
#
_symmetry.space_group_name_H-M   'P 1'
#
loop_
_entity.id
_entity.type
_entity.pdbx_description
1 polymer ?
#
loop_
_entity_poly.entity_id
_entity_poly.type
_entity_poly.pdbx_seq_one_letter_code
_entity_poly.pdbx_strand_id
1 'polypeptide(L)'
;MSVGSAIMAPQVFEKSLSCVNNLRLQSNRPIVSGHSIYVVDIQDGGHWDWSQGEPPKDNPAYYLRFCKSFARMGGEMTYAQCDNAAFLHNLLHLL
;
A
#
# COMPACT_ATOMS: atom_id res chain seq x y z
N MET A 1 0.04 -3.06 -10.84
CA MET A 1 -0.24 -4.26 -10.01
C MET A 1 1.04 -5.05 -9.85
N SER A 2 1.31 -5.61 -8.67
CA SER A 2 2.49 -6.45 -8.40
C SER A 2 2.06 -7.62 -7.51
N VAL A 3 2.47 -8.85 -7.85
CA VAL A 3 2.11 -10.09 -7.15
C VAL A 3 3.38 -10.81 -6.72
N GLY A 4 3.38 -11.43 -5.53
CA GLY A 4 4.55 -12.15 -5.02
C GLY A 4 5.73 -11.24 -4.63
N SER A 5 5.46 -9.98 -4.28
CA SER A 5 6.47 -8.93 -4.18
C SER A 5 6.53 -8.24 -2.82
N ALA A 6 6.08 -8.91 -1.74
CA ALA A 6 5.88 -8.31 -0.41
C ALA A 6 7.11 -7.56 0.15
N ILE A 7 8.32 -7.97 -0.24
CA ILE A 7 9.58 -7.37 0.24
C ILE A 7 10.03 -6.21 -0.64
N MET A 8 10.09 -6.39 -1.97
CA MET A 8 10.68 -5.39 -2.87
C MET A 8 9.69 -4.32 -3.35
N ALA A 9 8.41 -4.66 -3.50
CA ALA A 9 7.42 -3.71 -4.02
C ALA A 9 7.33 -2.41 -3.20
N PRO A 10 7.28 -2.42 -1.86
CA PRO A 10 7.21 -1.17 -1.11
C PRO A 10 8.40 -0.24 -1.40
N GLN A 11 9.62 -0.79 -1.47
CA GLN A 11 10.83 -0.01 -1.74
C GLN A 11 10.86 0.56 -3.17
N VAL A 12 10.44 -0.23 -4.16
CA VAL A 12 10.40 0.21 -5.56
C VAL A 12 9.34 1.29 -5.75
N PHE A 13 8.16 1.13 -5.16
CA PHE A 13 7.09 2.12 -5.26
C PHE A 13 7.42 3.42 -4.53
N GLU A 14 8.00 3.34 -3.33
CA GLU A 14 8.38 4.52 -2.54
C GLU A 14 9.39 5.38 -3.30
N LYS A 15 10.42 4.74 -3.87
CA LYS A 15 11.42 5.43 -4.70
C LYS A 15 10.82 6.00 -5.97
N SER A 16 9.97 5.24 -6.66
CA SER A 16 9.32 5.69 -7.90
C SER A 16 8.45 6.92 -7.65
N LEU A 17 7.64 6.90 -6.58
CA LEU A 17 6.78 8.02 -6.20
C LEU A 17 7.60 9.25 -5.79
N SER A 18 8.70 9.04 -5.06
CA SER A 18 9.64 10.08 -4.67
C SER A 18 10.28 10.75 -5.90
N CYS A 19 10.70 9.96 -6.89
CA CYS A 19 11.23 10.48 -8.16
C CYS A 19 10.20 11.32 -8.91
N VAL A 20 8.96 10.84 -9.01
CA VAL A 20 7.87 11.59 -9.67
C VAL A 20 7.55 12.88 -8.92
N ASN A 21 7.45 12.83 -7.59
CA ASN A 21 7.18 14.01 -6.76
C ASN A 21 8.28 15.06 -6.91
N ASN A 22 9.55 14.64 -6.94
CA ASN A 22 10.67 15.54 -7.18
C ASN A 22 10.53 16.30 -8.52
N LEU A 23 10.25 15.60 -9.63
CA LEU A 23 10.07 16.25 -10.94
C LEU A 23 8.86 17.20 -10.96
N ARG A 24 7.78 16.83 -10.27
CA ARG A 24 6.56 17.65 -10.17
C ARG A 24 6.81 18.92 -9.38
N LEU A 25 7.47 18.82 -8.22
CA LEU A 25 7.81 19.98 -7.40
C LEU A 25 8.75 20.94 -8.14
N GLN A 26 9.74 20.44 -8.87
CA GLN A 26 10.59 21.27 -9.75
C GLN A 26 9.81 22.00 -10.84
N SER A 27 8.66 21.45 -11.25
CA SER A 27 7.76 22.05 -12.24
C SER A 27 6.63 22.87 -11.59
N ASN A 28 6.71 23.21 -10.30
CA ASN A 28 5.66 23.87 -9.52
C ASN A 28 4.29 23.15 -9.58
N ARG A 29 4.29 21.83 -9.73
CA ARG A 29 3.09 20.99 -9.69
C ARG A 29 2.93 20.39 -8.29
N PRO A 30 1.69 20.23 -7.80
CA PRO A 30 1.46 19.51 -6.55
C PRO A 30 1.96 18.08 -6.65
N ILE A 31 2.36 17.49 -5.52
CA ILE A 31 2.72 16.07 -5.42
C ILE A 31 1.58 15.17 -5.89
N VAL A 32 1.90 13.91 -6.19
CA VAL A 32 0.88 12.91 -6.52
C VAL A 32 -0.07 12.72 -5.33
N SER A 33 -1.37 12.74 -5.61
CA SER A 33 -2.44 12.62 -4.62
C SER A 33 -3.66 11.93 -5.24
N GLY A 34 -4.62 11.53 -4.40
CA GLY A 34 -5.86 10.88 -4.82
C GLY A 34 -5.71 9.43 -5.29
N HIS A 35 -4.58 8.79 -4.98
CA HIS A 35 -4.36 7.37 -5.25
C HIS A 35 -4.75 6.51 -4.04
N SER A 36 -5.12 5.26 -4.34
CA SER A 36 -5.42 4.24 -3.34
C SER A 36 -4.44 3.08 -3.49
N ILE A 37 -4.06 2.49 -2.36
CA ILE A 37 -3.13 1.38 -2.27
C ILE A 37 -3.85 0.21 -1.59
N TYR A 38 -4.02 -0.88 -2.33
CA TYR A 38 -4.56 -2.12 -1.80
C TYR A 38 -3.42 -3.12 -1.62
N VAL A 39 -3.16 -3.50 -0.37
CA VAL A 39 -2.22 -4.56 -0.02
C VAL A 39 -3.04 -5.82 0.21
N VAL A 40 -2.96 -6.75 -0.75
CA VAL A 40 -3.70 -8.02 -0.73
C VAL A 40 -2.74 -9.14 -0.33
N ASP A 41 -3.10 -9.84 0.74
CA ASP A 41 -2.29 -10.91 1.31
C ASP A 41 -3.20 -11.97 1.93
N ILE A 42 -2.76 -13.23 1.95
CA ILE A 42 -3.49 -14.32 2.62
C ILE A 42 -3.31 -14.28 4.14
N GLN A 43 -2.25 -13.62 4.61
CA GLN A 43 -1.94 -13.48 6.03
C GLN A 43 -2.97 -12.59 6.77
N ASP A 44 -3.19 -12.89 8.06
CA ASP A 44 -3.97 -12.02 8.96
C ASP A 44 -3.30 -10.64 9.13
N GLY A 45 -4.10 -9.59 8.92
CA GLY A 45 -3.66 -8.19 8.96
C GLY A 45 -3.52 -7.59 10.35
N GLY A 46 -3.73 -8.36 11.41
CA GLY A 46 -3.73 -7.90 12.81
C GLY A 46 -4.96 -7.08 13.21
N HIS A 47 -6.03 -7.16 12.42
CA HIS A 47 -7.29 -6.44 12.63
C HIS A 47 -7.12 -4.93 12.88
N TRP A 48 -6.12 -4.32 12.21
CA TRP A 48 -5.83 -2.89 12.32
C TRP A 48 -6.38 -2.11 11.13
N ASP A 49 -7.02 -0.98 11.43
CA ASP A 49 -7.46 -0.01 10.43
C ASP A 49 -6.31 0.95 10.09
N TRP A 50 -5.69 0.74 8.93
CA TRP A 50 -4.57 1.57 8.45
C TRP A 50 -4.97 3.00 8.08
N SER A 51 -6.26 3.33 7.99
CA SER A 51 -6.72 4.72 7.87
C SER A 51 -6.45 5.54 9.13
N GLN A 52 -6.30 4.86 10.29
CA GLN A 52 -5.94 5.47 11.57
C GLN A 52 -4.43 5.67 11.74
N GLY A 53 -3.63 5.38 10.71
CA GLY A 53 -2.17 5.47 10.75
C GLY A 53 -1.49 4.18 11.21
N GLU A 54 -0.26 4.30 11.71
CA GLU A 54 0.53 3.13 12.13
C GLU A 54 0.00 2.53 13.45
N PRO A 55 -0.11 1.21 13.55
CA PRO A 55 -0.54 0.53 14.77
C PRO A 55 0.43 0.74 15.94
N PRO A 56 -0.04 0.65 17.20
CA PRO A 56 0.83 0.63 18.37
C PRO A 56 1.65 -0.67 18.46
N LYS A 57 2.75 -0.66 19.22
CA LYS A 57 3.71 -1.77 19.30
C LYS A 57 3.13 -3.07 19.89
N ASP A 58 2.06 -2.97 20.65
CA ASP A 58 1.33 -4.09 21.27
C ASP A 58 0.30 -4.73 20.32
N ASN A 59 0.06 -4.14 19.14
CA ASN A 59 -0.78 -4.73 18.11
C ASN A 59 0.07 -5.54 17.10
N PRO A 60 -0.34 -6.77 16.72
CA PRO A 60 0.42 -7.61 15.78
C PRO A 60 0.65 -6.97 14.40
N ALA A 61 -0.26 -6.11 13.93
CA ALA A 61 -0.12 -5.37 12.67
C ALA A 61 1.14 -4.50 12.63
N TYR A 62 1.69 -4.11 13.79
CA TYR A 62 2.95 -3.36 13.89
C TYR A 62 4.14 -4.07 13.24
N TYR A 63 4.10 -5.40 13.16
CA TYR A 63 5.17 -6.20 12.58
C TYR A 63 5.01 -6.45 11.08
N LEU A 64 3.89 -6.02 10.47
CA LEU A 64 3.68 -6.00 9.02
C LEU A 64 4.47 -4.84 8.39
N ARG A 65 5.79 -5.00 8.33
CA ARG A 65 6.72 -3.91 7.97
C ARG A 65 6.48 -3.34 6.56
N PHE A 66 6.02 -4.16 5.64
CA PHE A 66 5.69 -3.72 4.28
C PHE A 66 4.53 -2.70 4.29
N CYS A 67 3.50 -2.90 5.13
CA CYS A 67 2.37 -1.97 5.27
C CYS A 67 2.81 -0.59 5.73
N LYS A 68 3.81 -0.48 6.61
CA LYS A 68 4.35 0.82 7.05
C LYS A 68 4.91 1.65 5.89
N SER A 69 5.58 0.99 4.95
CA SER A 69 6.12 1.67 3.77
C SER A 69 4.97 2.13 2.86
N PHE A 70 3.95 1.29 2.65
CA PHE A 70 2.75 1.66 1.90
C PHE A 70 1.98 2.82 2.53
N ALA A 71 1.73 2.77 3.83
CA ALA A 71 0.98 3.81 4.56
C ALA A 71 1.66 5.20 4.51
N ARG A 72 2.99 5.25 4.31
CA ARG A 72 3.75 6.51 4.23
C ARG A 72 3.83 7.11 2.83
N MET A 73 3.43 6.37 1.79
CA MET A 73 3.49 6.86 0.40
C MET A 73 2.36 7.84 0.04
N GLY A 74 1.54 8.25 1.02
CA GLY A 74 0.34 9.06 0.78
C GLY A 74 -0.76 8.24 0.08
N GLY A 75 -1.93 8.87 -0.08
CA GLY A 75 -3.13 8.16 -0.52
C GLY A 75 -3.75 7.31 0.58
N GLU A 76 -4.85 6.62 0.26
CA GLU A 76 -5.51 5.72 1.20
C GLU A 76 -4.93 4.30 1.07
N MET A 77 -4.52 3.72 2.19
CA MET A 77 -4.02 2.34 2.24
C MET A 77 -5.06 1.41 2.86
N THR A 78 -5.39 0.33 2.17
CA THR A 78 -6.25 -0.74 2.66
C THR A 78 -5.49 -2.06 2.68
N TYR A 79 -5.54 -2.75 3.81
CA TYR A 79 -5.09 -4.14 3.90
C TYR A 79 -6.30 -5.06 3.69
N ALA A 80 -6.22 -5.93 2.68
CA ALA A 80 -7.26 -6.91 2.37
C ALA A 80 -6.70 -8.31 2.57
N GLN A 81 -7.16 -8.98 3.63
CA GLN A 81 -6.85 -10.40 3.82
C GLN A 81 -7.65 -11.23 2.80
N CYS A 82 -7.01 -11.68 1.73
CA CYS A 82 -7.64 -12.41 0.65
C CYS A 82 -6.61 -13.24 -0.15
N ASP A 83 -7.07 -14.35 -0.73
CA ASP A 83 -6.31 -15.04 -1.76
C ASP A 83 -6.22 -14.18 -3.02
N ASN A 84 -5.01 -14.01 -3.57
CA ASN A 84 -4.78 -13.15 -4.73
C ASN A 84 -5.55 -13.61 -5.98
N ALA A 85 -5.72 -14.92 -6.20
CA ALA A 85 -6.51 -15.40 -7.33
C ALA A 85 -7.98 -15.05 -7.13
N ALA A 86 -8.53 -15.29 -5.93
CA ALA A 86 -9.91 -14.91 -5.62
C ALA A 86 -10.12 -13.40 -5.77
N PHE A 87 -9.21 -12.57 -5.26
CA PHE A 87 -9.27 -11.12 -5.39
C PHE A 87 -9.28 -10.67 -6.86
N LEU A 88 -8.34 -11.18 -7.67
CA LEU A 88 -8.22 -10.79 -9.07
C LEU A 88 -9.37 -11.28 -9.93
N HIS A 89 -9.90 -12.48 -9.69
CA HIS A 89 -11.08 -12.98 -10.39
C HIS A 89 -12.32 -12.10 -10.10
N ASN A 90 -12.53 -11.73 -8.84
CA ASN A 90 -13.64 -10.85 -8.49
C ASN A 90 -13.45 -9.44 -9.06
N LEU A 91 -12.23 -8.90 -9.04
CA LEU A 91 -11.93 -7.61 -9.66
C LEU A 91 -12.21 -7.64 -11.17
N LEU A 92 -11.80 -8.71 -11.86
CA LEU A 92 -12.07 -8.88 -13.29
C LEU A 92 -13.57 -8.94 -13.60
N HIS A 93 -14.37 -9.59 -12.77
CA HIS A 93 -15.82 -9.66 -12.98
C HIS A 93 -16.56 -8.34 -12.72
N LEU A 94 -15.96 -7.43 -11.95
CA LEU A 94 -16.56 -6.14 -11.61
C LEU A 94 -16.18 -5.00 -12.57
N LEU A 95 -15.18 -5.21 -13.43
CA LEU A 95 -14.71 -4.27 -14.45
C LEU A 95 -15.37 -4.54 -15.81
#